data_AF-A0AAD4W0J5-F1
#
_entry.id   AF-A0AAD4W0J5-F1
#
_cell.length_a   1.000
_cell.length_b   1.000
_cell.length_c   1.000
_cell.angle_alpha   90.00
_cell.angle_beta   90.00
_cell.angle_gamma   90.00
#
_symmetry.space_group_name_H-M   'P 1'
#
loop_
_entity.id
_entity.type
_entity.pdbx_description
1 polymer ?
#
loop_
_entity_poly.entity_id
_entity_poly.type
_entity_poly.pdbx_seq_one_letter_code
_entity_poly.pdbx_strand_id
1 'polypeptide(L)'
;MANGDSKLLGAQLGVLTSNGTASIAKAEFSDIVPIRSIIVRPDDDWSALAGQQVRVGGWVKTARKGSKGSRFLQLNDGSCLGNLQVFVEADKVDLGQLARTGICVVADGVLKLPPGDKEQKVELEVEKMVHVGPVDPADYPLPKTSLPLEFVRNFVHLRPRTCTISAVIRIRSALAHATHIFFLERGFLNVQTPIMNCSDCEGAGEMFQVTTLFSEGEKLEKDLLKNPPPSEADVEAAKVIVKEKGDVVALLKSSKASKMDIGDAVAELKRAKENLWKLEERSKLQPGIPHKEGKIDHTRDFFGRPTFLTVSGQLQLEAYACSLSKVYSFGPTFRAEKSRTTRHLAEFWMVEPEMAFAELEDDMNCAC
;
A
#
# COMPACT_ATOMS: atom_id res chain seq x y z
N MET A 1 28.50 9.42 -23.53
CA MET A 1 27.14 9.99 -23.47
C MET A 1 26.83 10.33 -22.02
N ALA A 2 27.51 11.34 -21.48
CA ALA A 2 27.39 11.75 -20.07
C ALA A 2 27.10 13.25 -20.07
N ASN A 3 25.81 13.61 -20.05
CA ASN A 3 25.32 14.97 -19.79
C ASN A 3 23.79 15.03 -19.59
N GLY A 4 23.12 13.89 -19.35
CA GLY A 4 21.65 13.82 -19.23
C GLY A 4 21.13 13.85 -17.78
N ASP A 5 21.85 13.25 -16.83
CA ASP A 5 21.22 12.79 -15.58
C ASP A 5 21.37 13.74 -14.38
N SER A 6 22.16 14.81 -14.47
CA SER A 6 22.21 15.82 -13.40
C SER A 6 20.99 16.75 -13.37
N LYS A 7 20.10 16.68 -14.38
CA LYS A 7 18.88 17.51 -14.44
C LYS A 7 17.73 16.97 -13.58
N LEU A 8 17.72 15.69 -13.24
CA LEU A 8 16.63 15.09 -12.46
C LEU A 8 16.73 15.39 -10.96
N LEU A 9 17.94 15.55 -10.40
CA LEU A 9 18.12 16.01 -9.02
C LEU A 9 17.94 17.53 -8.85
N GLY A 10 18.20 18.32 -9.90
CA GLY A 10 18.03 19.78 -9.87
C GLY A 10 16.56 20.23 -9.83
N ALA A 11 15.62 19.40 -10.32
CA ALA A 11 14.21 19.78 -10.43
C ALA A 11 13.48 19.93 -9.08
N GLN A 12 14.08 19.51 -7.97
CA GLN A 12 13.53 19.72 -6.62
C GLN A 12 14.12 20.94 -5.90
N LEU A 13 15.04 21.71 -6.49
CA LEU A 13 15.61 22.93 -5.92
C LEU A 13 15.38 24.10 -6.87
N GLY A 14 14.43 24.98 -6.51
CA GLY A 14 14.18 26.32 -7.05
C GLY A 14 14.61 26.57 -8.50
N VAL A 15 13.66 26.54 -9.43
CA VAL A 15 13.86 27.12 -10.77
C VAL A 15 14.05 28.63 -10.61
N LEU A 16 15.30 29.09 -10.68
CA LEU A 16 15.62 30.48 -11.02
C LEU A 16 15.28 30.65 -12.50
N THR A 17 14.16 31.32 -12.80
CA THR A 17 13.84 31.74 -14.17
C THR A 17 14.78 32.88 -14.57
N SER A 18 15.28 32.84 -15.81
CA SER A 18 16.29 33.75 -16.37
C SER A 18 15.80 35.18 -16.64
N ASN A 19 14.70 35.62 -16.04
CA ASN A 19 14.18 36.96 -16.13
C ASN A 19 13.99 37.47 -14.70
N GLY A 20 14.62 38.58 -14.32
CA GLY A 20 14.77 39.12 -12.96
C GLY A 20 13.49 39.52 -12.20
N THR A 21 12.39 38.81 -12.38
CA THR A 21 11.21 38.80 -11.52
C THR A 21 11.07 37.39 -10.96
N ALA A 22 11.38 37.20 -9.68
CA ALA A 22 11.29 35.90 -9.00
C ALA A 22 9.81 35.48 -8.87
N SER A 23 9.23 34.89 -9.91
CA SER A 23 7.88 34.32 -9.86
C SER A 23 7.89 33.06 -9.01
N ILE A 24 7.04 32.98 -7.99
CA ILE A 24 6.96 31.79 -7.16
C ILE A 24 6.50 30.59 -8.00
N ALA A 25 7.28 29.50 -7.93
CA ALA A 25 6.94 28.27 -8.63
C ALA A 25 5.64 27.66 -8.07
N LYS A 26 4.63 27.58 -8.93
CA LYS A 26 3.42 26.79 -8.71
C LYS A 26 3.75 25.30 -8.69
N ALA A 27 2.87 24.49 -8.10
CA ALA A 27 2.96 23.04 -8.26
C ALA A 27 2.83 22.66 -9.74
N GLU A 28 3.57 21.64 -10.18
CA GLU A 28 3.64 21.25 -11.60
C GLU A 28 2.27 20.96 -12.24
N PHE A 29 1.33 20.43 -11.45
CA PHE A 29 0.00 20.01 -11.91
C PHE A 29 -1.14 20.78 -11.24
N SER A 30 -0.87 21.92 -10.60
CA SER A 30 -1.89 22.68 -9.87
C SER A 30 -1.57 24.17 -9.80
N ASP A 31 -2.61 25.00 -9.79
CA ASP A 31 -2.47 26.43 -9.49
C ASP A 31 -2.10 26.72 -8.03
N ILE A 32 -2.09 25.70 -7.17
CA ILE A 32 -1.64 25.82 -5.79
C ILE A 32 -0.12 25.99 -5.75
N VAL A 33 0.31 27.01 -5.01
CA VAL A 33 1.70 27.25 -4.66
C VAL A 33 2.03 26.44 -3.40
N PRO A 34 3.01 25.49 -3.47
CA PRO A 34 3.47 24.78 -2.28
C PRO A 34 4.05 25.76 -1.26
N ILE A 35 3.73 25.56 0.02
CA ILE A 35 4.21 26.43 1.11
C ILE A 35 5.73 26.44 1.17
N ARG A 36 6.38 25.30 0.90
CA ARG A 36 7.84 25.19 0.73
C ARG A 36 8.41 26.25 -0.20
N SER A 37 7.78 26.49 -1.35
CA SER A 37 8.25 27.46 -2.35
C SER A 37 8.17 28.91 -1.85
N ILE A 38 7.39 29.15 -0.81
CA ILE A 38 7.21 30.47 -0.19
C ILE A 38 8.19 30.63 0.98
N ILE A 39 8.28 29.65 1.87
CA ILE A 39 8.99 29.81 3.16
C ILE A 39 10.39 29.20 3.21
N VAL A 40 10.75 28.33 2.27
CA VAL A 40 12.10 27.73 2.19
C VAL A 40 12.82 28.35 0.99
N ARG A 41 13.59 29.40 1.27
CA ARG A 41 14.31 30.18 0.26
C ARG A 41 15.82 30.08 0.45
N PRO A 42 16.58 29.67 -0.58
CA PRO A 42 18.05 29.57 -0.49
C PRO A 42 18.76 30.92 -0.31
N ASP A 43 18.15 32.01 -0.80
CA ASP A 43 18.70 33.37 -0.80
C ASP A 43 18.41 34.14 0.50
N ASP A 44 17.65 33.56 1.43
CA ASP A 44 17.17 34.18 2.67
C ASP A 44 16.52 35.57 2.47
N ASP A 45 15.95 35.81 1.29
CA ASP A 45 15.29 37.07 0.92
C ASP A 45 13.83 36.85 0.46
N TRP A 46 12.89 37.46 1.17
CA TRP A 46 11.45 37.40 0.87
C TRP A 46 10.91 38.68 0.26
N SER A 47 11.74 39.71 0.09
CA SER A 47 11.33 41.02 -0.41
C SER A 47 10.68 40.93 -1.79
N ALA A 48 11.22 40.08 -2.67
CA ALA A 48 10.70 39.84 -4.02
C ALA A 48 9.31 39.17 -4.04
N LEU A 49 8.86 38.59 -2.92
CA LEU A 49 7.54 37.95 -2.83
C LEU A 49 6.43 38.92 -2.46
N ALA A 50 6.77 40.08 -1.88
CA ALA A 50 5.79 41.05 -1.46
C ALA A 50 4.94 41.53 -2.65
N GLY A 51 3.62 41.49 -2.50
CA GLY A 51 2.66 41.89 -3.53
C GLY A 51 2.30 40.79 -4.53
N GLN A 52 2.93 39.61 -4.48
CA GLN A 52 2.55 38.50 -5.36
C GLN A 52 1.22 37.86 -4.93
N GLN A 53 0.35 37.65 -5.90
CA GLN A 53 -0.92 36.92 -5.74
C GLN A 53 -0.66 35.42 -5.81
N VAL A 54 -1.09 34.68 -4.80
CA VAL A 54 -0.90 33.22 -4.72
C VAL A 54 -2.16 32.52 -4.22
N ARG A 55 -2.32 31.28 -4.68
CA ARG A 55 -3.29 30.32 -4.15
C ARG A 55 -2.54 29.29 -3.33
N VAL A 56 -2.87 29.13 -2.06
CA VAL A 56 -2.30 28.09 -1.18
C VAL A 56 -3.40 27.17 -0.66
N GLY A 57 -3.06 25.91 -0.42
CA GLY A 57 -3.98 24.95 0.21
C GLY A 57 -3.26 24.18 1.30
N GLY A 58 -3.97 23.82 2.38
CA GLY A 58 -3.37 23.04 3.45
C GLY A 58 -4.27 22.84 4.66
N TRP A 59 -3.67 22.36 5.74
CA TRP A 59 -4.34 22.09 7.00
C TRP A 59 -3.92 23.10 8.08
N VAL A 60 -4.91 23.66 8.78
CA VAL A 60 -4.67 24.59 9.89
C VAL A 60 -4.04 23.84 11.06
N LYS A 61 -2.82 24.23 11.44
CA LYS A 61 -2.11 23.70 12.62
C LYS A 61 -2.49 24.43 13.89
N THR A 62 -2.61 25.76 13.81
CA THR A 62 -3.07 26.59 14.93
C THR A 62 -3.82 27.80 14.39
N ALA A 63 -4.86 28.22 15.10
CA ALA A 63 -5.53 29.50 14.88
C ALA A 63 -5.33 30.39 16.11
N ARG A 64 -4.92 31.64 15.91
CA ARG A 64 -4.76 32.66 16.96
C ARG A 64 -5.67 33.85 16.65
N LYS A 65 -6.26 34.45 17.67
CA LYS A 65 -7.00 35.70 17.53
C LYS A 65 -6.02 36.85 17.31
N GLY A 66 -6.31 37.70 16.34
CA GLY A 66 -5.60 38.95 16.07
C GLY A 66 -6.37 40.16 16.61
N SER A 67 -5.89 41.36 16.26
CA SER A 67 -6.56 42.62 16.57
C SER A 67 -7.86 42.79 15.78
N LYS A 68 -8.84 43.50 16.34
CA LYS A 68 -10.11 43.85 15.65
C LYS A 68 -10.89 42.62 15.11
N GLY A 69 -10.80 41.48 15.80
CA GLY A 69 -11.53 40.27 15.41
C GLY A 69 -10.89 39.45 14.29
N SER A 70 -9.77 39.90 13.71
CA SER A 70 -8.98 39.14 12.73
C SER A 70 -8.41 37.84 13.30
N ARG A 71 -7.86 36.99 12.43
CA ARG A 71 -7.19 35.75 12.82
C ARG A 71 -5.90 35.50 12.06
N PHE A 72 -4.97 34.90 12.77
CA PHE A 72 -3.73 34.35 12.23
C PHE A 72 -3.81 32.83 12.26
N LEU A 73 -3.83 32.22 11.08
CA LEU A 73 -3.77 30.78 10.90
C LEU A 73 -2.34 30.37 10.58
N GLN A 74 -1.90 29.26 11.15
CA GLN A 74 -0.65 28.60 10.76
C GLN A 74 -1.04 27.45 9.83
N LEU A 75 -0.80 27.61 8.54
CA LEU A 75 -1.18 26.66 7.51
C LEU A 75 0.02 25.79 7.14
N ASN A 76 -0.20 24.50 6.94
CA ASN A 76 0.83 23.58 6.45
C ASN A 76 0.22 22.57 5.48
N ASP A 77 0.93 22.33 4.38
CA ASP A 77 0.52 21.47 3.27
C ASP A 77 1.34 20.17 3.21
N GLY A 78 2.29 19.99 4.14
CA GLY A 78 3.22 18.86 4.19
C GLY A 78 4.47 18.99 3.30
N SER A 79 4.55 20.01 2.43
CA SER A 79 5.68 20.22 1.51
C SER A 79 7.00 20.53 2.22
N CYS A 80 6.92 21.09 3.44
CA CYS A 80 8.05 21.33 4.33
C CYS A 80 7.64 21.25 5.80
N LEU A 81 8.62 21.39 6.70
CA LEU A 81 8.38 21.42 8.14
C LEU A 81 7.71 22.71 8.63
N GLY A 82 8.07 23.84 8.00
CA GLY A 82 7.57 25.15 8.39
C GLY A 82 6.09 25.36 8.03
N ASN A 83 5.48 26.34 8.66
CA ASN A 83 4.09 26.73 8.42
C ASN A 83 4.07 28.12 7.76
N LEU A 84 3.10 28.35 6.89
CA LEU A 84 2.81 29.69 6.38
C LEU A 84 1.83 30.39 7.33
N GLN A 85 2.16 31.61 7.75
CA GLN A 85 1.21 32.46 8.43
C GLN A 85 0.19 33.01 7.42
N VAL A 86 -1.09 32.80 7.71
CA VAL A 86 -2.21 33.27 6.90
C VAL A 86 -3.06 34.22 7.75
N PHE A 87 -3.15 35.48 7.34
CA PHE A 87 -3.92 36.53 8.00
C PHE A 87 -5.30 36.66 7.35
N VAL A 88 -6.34 36.57 8.18
CA VAL A 88 -7.75 36.62 7.76
C VAL A 88 -8.47 37.71 8.53
N GLU A 89 -9.01 38.70 7.82
CA GLU A 89 -9.86 39.75 8.39
C GLU A 89 -11.28 39.23 8.61
N ALA A 90 -11.98 39.79 9.61
CA ALA A 90 -13.27 39.27 10.07
C ALA A 90 -14.43 39.52 9.08
N ASP A 91 -14.28 40.50 8.20
CA ASP A 91 -15.25 40.88 7.17
C ASP A 91 -15.15 40.03 5.90
N LYS A 92 -14.01 39.37 5.66
CA LYS A 92 -13.78 38.59 4.43
C LYS A 92 -14.29 37.15 4.50
N VAL A 93 -14.28 36.51 5.67
CA VAL A 93 -14.61 35.08 5.82
C VAL A 93 -15.26 34.80 7.18
N ASP A 94 -16.21 33.85 7.24
CA ASP A 94 -16.75 33.35 8.51
C ASP A 94 -15.66 32.65 9.34
N LEU A 95 -15.15 33.39 10.32
CA LEU A 95 -14.09 32.93 11.21
C LEU A 95 -14.55 31.83 12.17
N GLY A 96 -15.86 31.66 12.43
CA GLY A 96 -16.37 30.65 13.35
C GLY A 96 -15.89 29.24 13.00
N GLN A 97 -15.87 28.93 11.71
CA GLN A 97 -15.43 27.64 11.19
C GLN A 97 -13.90 27.51 11.17
N LEU A 98 -13.16 28.60 10.92
CA LEU A 98 -11.69 28.59 10.76
C LEU A 98 -10.89 28.49 12.08
N ALA A 99 -11.55 28.33 13.23
CA ALA A 99 -10.91 28.31 14.55
C ALA A 99 -10.17 27.02 14.86
N ARG A 100 -10.48 25.95 14.13
CA ARG A 100 -10.21 24.59 14.60
C ARG A 100 -8.96 24.03 13.94
N THR A 101 -8.12 23.41 14.75
CA THR A 101 -6.97 22.65 14.26
C THR A 101 -7.46 21.49 13.40
N GLY A 102 -6.74 21.21 12.30
CA GLY A 102 -6.99 20.07 11.43
C GLY A 102 -7.89 20.36 10.23
N ILE A 103 -8.53 21.54 10.18
CA ILE A 103 -9.38 21.95 9.06
C ILE A 103 -8.57 22.08 7.77
N CYS A 104 -9.16 21.64 6.67
CA CYS A 104 -8.64 21.82 5.32
C CYS A 104 -9.19 23.12 4.69
N VAL A 105 -8.29 23.99 4.24
CA VAL A 105 -8.63 25.26 3.58
C VAL A 105 -7.84 25.46 2.30
N VAL A 106 -8.42 26.23 1.38
CA VAL A 106 -7.74 26.82 0.23
C VAL A 106 -7.91 28.33 0.33
N ALA A 107 -6.81 29.08 0.21
CA ALA A 107 -6.79 30.52 0.34
C ALA A 107 -6.14 31.17 -0.88
N ASP A 108 -6.83 32.14 -1.47
CA ASP A 108 -6.31 33.09 -2.44
C ASP A 108 -5.95 34.38 -1.68
N GLY A 109 -4.78 34.94 -1.95
CA GLY A 109 -4.37 36.19 -1.33
C GLY A 109 -3.02 36.72 -1.77
N VAL A 110 -2.60 37.81 -1.11
CA VAL A 110 -1.37 38.55 -1.40
C VAL A 110 -0.32 38.25 -0.36
N LEU A 111 0.89 37.92 -0.80
CA LEU A 111 2.03 37.79 0.11
C LEU A 111 2.50 39.17 0.57
N LYS A 112 2.70 39.31 1.89
CA LYS A 112 3.19 40.53 2.53
C LYS A 112 4.35 40.20 3.47
N LEU A 113 5.21 41.18 3.67
CA LEU A 113 6.19 41.15 4.75
C LEU A 113 5.46 41.60 6.03
N PRO A 114 5.44 40.79 7.09
CA PRO A 114 4.78 41.16 8.32
C PRO A 114 5.46 42.39 8.96
N PRO A 115 4.70 43.24 9.67
CA PRO A 115 5.26 44.46 10.26
C PRO A 115 6.15 44.16 11.49
N GLY A 116 7.39 44.67 11.46
CA GLY A 116 8.39 44.61 12.54
C GLY A 116 9.35 43.41 12.47
N ASP A 117 10.33 43.33 13.37
CA ASP A 117 11.23 42.18 13.56
C ASP A 117 10.50 40.99 14.20
N LYS A 118 9.49 40.46 13.50
CA LYS A 118 8.78 39.25 13.91
C LYS A 118 9.52 38.01 13.40
N GLU A 119 9.41 36.90 14.12
CA GLU A 119 9.98 35.59 13.70
C GLU A 119 9.46 35.13 12.32
N GLN A 120 8.30 35.62 11.89
CA GLN A 120 7.71 35.27 10.59
C GLN A 120 8.28 36.20 9.52
N LYS A 121 8.89 35.66 8.47
CA LYS A 121 9.51 36.45 7.39
C LYS A 121 8.53 36.86 6.28
N VAL A 122 7.41 36.14 6.15
CA VAL A 122 6.37 36.36 5.15
C VAL A 122 5.02 35.88 5.68
N GLU A 123 3.95 36.56 5.30
CA GLU A 123 2.57 36.16 5.58
C GLU A 123 1.68 36.30 4.34
N LEU A 124 0.60 35.53 4.30
CA LEU A 124 -0.43 35.63 3.28
C LEU A 124 -1.62 36.41 3.82
N GLU A 125 -1.92 37.57 3.24
CA GLU A 125 -3.16 38.29 3.50
C GLU A 125 -4.26 37.77 2.58
N VAL A 126 -5.30 37.20 3.18
CA VAL A 126 -6.37 36.53 2.46
C VAL A 126 -7.31 37.53 1.81
N GLU A 127 -7.61 37.28 0.54
CA GLU A 127 -8.68 37.93 -0.21
C GLU A 127 -9.91 37.02 -0.29
N LYS A 128 -9.69 35.72 -0.52
CA LYS A 128 -10.74 34.71 -0.58
C LYS A 128 -10.28 33.42 0.07
N MET A 129 -11.15 32.78 0.84
CA MET A 129 -10.88 31.48 1.44
C MET A 129 -12.06 30.54 1.26
N VAL A 130 -11.75 29.30 0.89
CA VAL A 130 -12.69 28.20 0.76
C VAL A 130 -12.42 27.20 1.87
N HIS A 131 -13.44 26.93 2.67
CA HIS A 131 -13.42 25.82 3.62
C HIS A 131 -13.74 24.53 2.87
N VAL A 132 -12.77 23.62 2.80
CA VAL A 132 -12.86 22.39 1.99
C VAL A 132 -13.27 21.18 2.82
N GLY A 133 -12.79 21.10 4.06
CA GLY A 133 -13.02 19.94 4.92
C GLY A 133 -13.22 20.33 6.39
N PRO A 134 -14.46 20.27 6.92
CA PRO A 134 -14.74 20.52 8.33
C PRO A 134 -14.13 19.44 9.22
N VAL A 135 -13.87 19.83 10.47
CA VAL A 135 -13.39 18.92 11.51
C VAL A 135 -14.27 19.10 12.75
N ASP A 136 -14.73 17.97 13.30
CA ASP A 136 -15.30 17.91 14.63
C ASP A 136 -14.15 17.88 15.66
N PRO A 137 -14.04 18.88 16.56
CA PRO A 137 -13.04 18.88 17.61
C PRO A 137 -13.13 17.69 18.57
N ALA A 138 -14.32 17.09 18.76
CA ALA A 138 -14.50 15.93 19.62
C ALA A 138 -13.82 14.68 19.03
N ASP A 139 -13.80 14.56 17.70
CA ASP A 139 -13.27 13.41 16.99
C ASP A 139 -11.81 13.57 16.56
N TYR A 140 -11.27 14.80 16.58
CA TYR A 140 -9.91 15.07 16.10
C TYR A 140 -8.85 14.88 17.20
N PRO A 141 -8.02 13.83 17.15
CA PRO A 141 -7.18 13.41 18.27
C PRO A 141 -5.85 14.17 18.37
N LEU A 142 -5.58 15.11 17.45
CA LEU A 142 -4.30 15.84 17.39
C LEU A 142 -4.46 17.28 17.90
N PRO A 143 -4.36 17.52 19.22
CA PRO A 143 -4.37 18.88 19.75
C PRO A 143 -3.15 19.68 19.29
N LYS A 144 -3.16 20.98 19.62
CA LYS A 144 -2.03 21.89 19.37
C LYS A 144 -0.75 21.51 20.15
N THR A 145 -0.88 20.76 21.24
CA THR A 145 0.24 20.44 22.14
C THR A 145 1.11 19.31 21.60
N SER A 146 2.34 19.20 22.09
CA SER A 146 3.17 18.02 21.84
C SER A 146 2.51 16.77 22.41
N LEU A 147 2.62 15.65 21.69
CA LEU A 147 2.03 14.36 22.06
C LEU A 147 3.13 13.32 22.21
N PRO A 148 3.03 12.40 23.20
CA PRO A 148 3.90 11.23 23.28
C PRO A 148 3.83 10.36 22.02
N LEU A 149 4.93 9.68 21.70
CA LEU A 149 4.99 8.79 20.53
C LEU A 149 4.02 7.60 20.66
N GLU A 150 3.81 7.12 21.87
CA GLU A 150 2.88 6.04 22.21
C GLU A 150 1.44 6.43 21.87
N PHE A 151 1.06 7.67 22.17
CA PHE A 151 -0.29 8.17 21.88
C PHE A 151 -0.54 8.26 20.36
N VAL A 152 0.42 8.81 19.60
CA VAL A 152 0.26 8.95 18.14
C VAL A 152 0.30 7.61 17.40
N ARG A 153 0.83 6.53 18.02
CA ARG A 153 0.75 5.16 17.45
C ARG A 153 -0.69 4.64 17.40
N ASN A 154 -1.61 5.12 18.25
CA ASN A 154 -3.03 4.75 18.20
C ASN A 154 -3.75 5.37 16.98
N PHE A 155 -3.17 6.40 16.36
CA PHE A 155 -3.75 7.14 15.25
C PHE A 155 -2.83 7.10 14.02
N VAL A 156 -2.46 5.90 13.57
CA VAL A 156 -1.50 5.69 12.46
C VAL A 156 -1.88 6.44 11.17
N HIS A 157 -3.17 6.56 10.90
CA HIS A 157 -3.71 7.27 9.74
C HIS A 157 -3.63 8.80 9.84
N LEU A 158 -3.53 9.37 11.05
CA LEU A 158 -3.42 10.82 11.28
C LEU A 158 -2.04 11.28 11.74
N ARG A 159 -1.24 10.41 12.36
CA ARG A 159 0.09 10.76 12.87
C ARG A 159 1.04 11.40 11.85
N PRO A 160 0.97 11.15 10.52
CA PRO A 160 1.79 11.89 9.55
C PRO A 160 1.56 13.40 9.56
N ARG A 161 0.47 13.89 10.15
CA ARG A 161 0.21 15.33 10.34
C ARG A 161 1.00 15.94 11.49
N THR A 162 1.70 15.14 12.30
CA THR A 162 2.57 15.65 13.37
C THR A 162 3.96 16.01 12.85
N CYS A 163 4.61 16.97 13.51
CA CYS A 163 5.95 17.44 13.14
C CYS A 163 6.95 16.27 13.07
N THR A 164 7.08 15.51 14.15
CA THR A 164 8.03 14.39 14.27
C THR A 164 7.82 13.32 13.22
N ILE A 165 6.60 12.80 13.07
CA ILE A 165 6.36 11.69 12.14
C ILE A 165 6.52 12.16 10.69
N SER A 166 6.07 13.36 10.34
CA SER A 166 6.28 13.89 8.98
C SER A 166 7.77 14.04 8.65
N ALA A 167 8.60 14.45 9.62
CA ALA A 167 10.05 14.53 9.44
C ALA A 167 10.68 13.14 9.24
N VAL A 168 10.29 12.15 10.07
CA VAL A 168 10.76 10.76 9.94
C VAL A 168 10.42 10.18 8.56
N ILE A 169 9.20 10.41 8.06
CA ILE A 169 8.80 9.91 6.74
C ILE A 169 9.57 10.59 5.59
N ARG A 170 9.85 11.90 5.69
CA ARG A 170 10.70 12.59 4.70
C ARG A 170 12.12 12.05 4.69
N ILE A 171 12.71 11.83 5.87
CA ILE A 171 14.04 11.21 6.00
C ILE A 171 14.02 9.79 5.42
N ARG A 172 13.01 8.98 5.75
CA ARG A 172 12.86 7.63 5.20
C ARG A 172 12.78 7.64 3.67
N SER A 173 12.02 8.57 3.08
CA SER A 173 11.93 8.72 1.63
C SER A 173 13.27 9.12 1.01
N ALA A 174 13.99 10.08 1.61
CA ALA A 174 15.31 10.50 1.14
C ALA A 174 16.33 9.36 1.22
N LEU A 175 16.34 8.60 2.32
CA LEU A 175 17.19 7.41 2.49
C LEU A 175 16.88 6.36 1.43
N ALA A 176 15.60 6.05 1.19
CA ALA A 176 15.21 5.08 0.17
C ALA A 176 15.69 5.48 -1.23
N HIS A 177 15.54 6.75 -1.62
CA HIS A 177 16.06 7.26 -2.88
C HIS A 177 17.60 7.21 -2.92
N ALA A 178 18.28 7.61 -1.84
CA ALA A 178 19.74 7.56 -1.76
C ALA A 178 20.26 6.12 -1.92
N THR A 179 19.60 5.13 -1.33
CA THR A 179 19.91 3.71 -1.51
C THR A 179 19.79 3.30 -2.97
N HIS A 180 18.70 3.65 -3.65
CA HIS A 180 18.55 3.35 -5.08
C HIS A 180 19.62 4.02 -5.94
N ILE A 181 19.94 5.29 -5.67
CA ILE A 181 21.00 6.03 -6.38
C ILE A 181 22.36 5.36 -6.16
N PHE A 182 22.70 5.03 -4.90
CA PHE A 182 23.96 4.37 -4.55
C PHE A 182 24.21 3.11 -5.37
N PHE A 183 23.21 2.23 -5.45
CA PHE A 183 23.28 0.98 -6.19
C PHE A 183 23.29 1.20 -7.71
N LEU A 184 22.46 2.11 -8.21
CA LEU A 184 22.39 2.44 -9.63
C LEU A 184 23.72 2.98 -10.16
N GLU A 185 24.33 3.94 -9.44
CA GLU A 185 25.63 4.52 -9.81
C GLU A 185 26.77 3.49 -9.79
N ARG A 186 26.62 2.41 -9.02
CA ARG A 186 27.58 1.30 -8.92
C ARG A 186 27.26 0.13 -9.84
N GLY A 187 26.26 0.29 -10.72
CA GLY A 187 25.90 -0.71 -11.74
C GLY A 187 25.20 -1.95 -11.18
N PHE A 188 24.55 -1.85 -10.02
CA PHE A 188 23.65 -2.89 -9.53
C PHE A 188 22.29 -2.80 -10.23
N LEU A 189 21.65 -3.94 -10.47
CA LEU A 189 20.29 -4.01 -10.98
C LEU A 189 19.30 -4.30 -9.84
N ASN A 190 18.24 -3.48 -9.75
CA ASN A 190 17.15 -3.72 -8.80
C ASN A 190 16.29 -4.90 -9.27
N VAL A 191 16.17 -5.92 -8.44
CA VAL A 191 15.40 -7.13 -8.72
C VAL A 191 14.27 -7.29 -7.71
N GLN A 192 13.05 -7.45 -8.22
CA GLN A 192 11.89 -7.77 -7.40
C GLN A 192 11.85 -9.28 -7.12
N THR A 193 12.23 -9.66 -5.91
CA THR A 193 12.16 -11.06 -5.45
C THR A 193 10.72 -11.43 -5.07
N PRO A 194 10.31 -12.70 -5.23
CA PRO A 194 8.98 -13.15 -4.84
C PRO A 194 8.73 -12.98 -3.33
N ILE A 195 7.63 -12.33 -2.96
CA ILE A 195 7.21 -12.19 -1.55
C ILE A 195 6.61 -13.49 -1.02
N MET A 196 5.86 -14.21 -1.86
CA MET A 196 5.34 -15.54 -1.53
C MET A 196 6.33 -16.59 -2.01
N ASN A 197 6.76 -17.47 -1.11
CA ASN A 197 7.71 -18.52 -1.40
C ASN A 197 7.28 -19.87 -0.80
N CYS A 198 7.66 -20.96 -1.46
CA CYS A 198 7.40 -22.32 -0.99
C CYS A 198 8.63 -22.95 -0.29
N SER A 199 9.76 -22.24 -0.25
CA SER A 199 10.99 -22.67 0.41
C SER A 199 11.29 -21.79 1.63
N ASP A 200 11.74 -22.43 2.71
CA ASP A 200 12.39 -21.74 3.82
C ASP A 200 13.83 -21.40 3.40
N CYS A 201 14.14 -20.10 3.33
CA CYS A 201 15.43 -19.63 2.82
C CYS A 201 16.50 -19.51 3.91
N GLU A 202 16.10 -19.34 5.18
CA GLU A 202 17.03 -19.11 6.31
C GLU A 202 17.04 -20.29 7.31
N GLY A 203 16.04 -21.18 7.26
CA GLY A 203 16.00 -22.42 8.05
C GLY A 203 15.84 -22.24 9.56
N ALA A 204 15.67 -20.99 10.03
CA ALA A 204 15.75 -20.64 11.45
C ALA A 204 14.59 -19.77 11.97
N GLY A 205 13.66 -19.33 11.12
CA GLY A 205 12.60 -18.39 11.48
C GLY A 205 11.19 -19.00 11.42
N GLU A 206 10.32 -18.63 12.36
CA GLU A 206 8.88 -18.83 12.19
C GLU A 206 8.39 -17.96 11.02
N MET A 207 7.75 -18.56 10.01
CA MET A 207 7.23 -17.87 8.83
C MET A 207 5.70 -17.73 8.87
N PHE A 208 5.17 -16.66 8.27
CA PHE A 208 3.73 -16.53 8.06
C PHE A 208 3.30 -17.41 6.90
N GLN A 209 2.39 -18.35 7.16
CA GLN A 209 1.78 -19.15 6.10
C GLN A 209 0.67 -18.37 5.39
N VAL A 210 0.66 -18.45 4.06
CA VAL A 210 -0.39 -17.89 3.19
C VAL A 210 -1.22 -19.04 2.65
N THR A 211 -2.54 -18.99 2.86
CA THR A 211 -3.45 -20.09 2.47
C THR A 211 -4.85 -19.59 2.12
N THR A 212 -5.52 -20.26 1.18
CA THR A 212 -6.94 -20.02 0.86
C THR A 212 -7.87 -21.06 1.50
N LEU A 213 -7.32 -22.10 2.14
CA LEU A 213 -8.05 -23.26 2.63
C LEU A 213 -9.16 -22.92 3.64
N PHE A 214 -8.97 -21.90 4.49
CA PHE A 214 -9.99 -21.47 5.44
C PHE A 214 -11.23 -20.91 4.73
N SER A 215 -11.01 -19.98 3.79
CA SER A 215 -12.12 -19.37 3.04
C SER A 215 -12.85 -20.40 2.18
N GLU A 216 -12.10 -21.33 1.58
CA GLU A 216 -12.67 -22.40 0.77
C GLU A 216 -13.44 -23.42 1.63
N GLY A 217 -12.90 -23.78 2.79
CA GLY A 217 -13.57 -24.62 3.78
C GLY A 217 -14.90 -24.01 4.24
N GLU A 218 -14.91 -22.73 4.62
CA GLU A 218 -16.14 -22.03 5.01
C GLU A 218 -17.19 -21.96 3.89
N LYS A 219 -16.74 -21.77 2.63
CA LYS A 219 -17.65 -21.77 1.47
C LYS A 219 -18.26 -23.15 1.26
N LEU A 220 -17.45 -24.21 1.37
CA LEU A 220 -17.90 -25.58 1.23
C LEU A 220 -18.87 -25.96 2.35
N GLU A 221 -18.60 -25.59 3.59
CA GLU A 221 -19.52 -25.79 4.71
C GLU A 221 -20.89 -25.14 4.46
N LYS A 222 -20.90 -23.89 4.00
CA LYS A 222 -22.13 -23.18 3.64
C LYS A 222 -22.87 -23.84 2.48
N ASP A 223 -22.16 -24.40 1.49
CA ASP A 223 -22.78 -25.17 0.42
C ASP A 223 -23.40 -26.47 0.94
N LEU A 224 -22.66 -27.24 1.73
CA LEU A 224 -23.12 -28.52 2.28
C LEU A 224 -24.32 -28.37 3.23
N LEU A 225 -24.43 -27.24 3.95
CA LEU A 225 -25.62 -26.92 4.73
C LEU A 225 -26.86 -26.66 3.87
N LYS A 226 -26.69 -26.02 2.71
CA LYS A 226 -27.80 -25.76 1.77
C LYS A 226 -28.13 -26.97 0.92
N ASN A 227 -27.12 -27.77 0.60
CA ASN A 227 -27.15 -28.89 -0.32
C ASN A 227 -26.43 -30.08 0.35
N PRO A 228 -27.11 -30.88 1.18
CA PRO A 228 -26.46 -31.96 1.92
C PRO A 228 -25.81 -33.00 0.98
N PRO A 229 -24.77 -33.72 1.43
CA PRO A 229 -24.25 -34.88 0.70
C PRO A 229 -25.35 -35.93 0.48
N PRO A 230 -25.32 -36.65 -0.65
CA PRO A 230 -26.25 -37.76 -0.86
C PRO A 230 -25.99 -38.88 0.15
N SER A 231 -27.04 -39.58 0.56
CA SER A 231 -26.91 -40.75 1.43
C SER A 231 -26.30 -41.94 0.67
N GLU A 232 -25.80 -42.94 1.41
CA GLU A 232 -25.34 -44.20 0.80
C GLU A 232 -26.44 -44.86 -0.03
N ALA A 233 -27.71 -44.74 0.41
CA ALA A 233 -28.86 -45.24 -0.33
C ALA A 233 -29.09 -44.50 -1.65
N ASP A 234 -28.86 -43.19 -1.70
CA ASP A 234 -29.00 -42.40 -2.94
C ASP A 234 -27.92 -42.79 -3.97
N VAL A 235 -26.69 -43.01 -3.50
CA VAL A 235 -25.58 -43.47 -4.36
C VAL A 235 -25.85 -44.90 -4.87
N GLU A 236 -26.32 -45.80 -4.01
CA GLU A 236 -26.63 -47.17 -4.39
C GLU A 236 -27.82 -47.25 -5.36
N ALA A 237 -28.88 -46.46 -5.13
CA ALA A 237 -29.99 -46.34 -6.06
C ALA A 237 -29.52 -45.84 -7.45
N ALA A 238 -28.60 -44.88 -7.49
CA ALA A 238 -28.01 -44.41 -8.75
C ALA A 238 -27.19 -45.51 -9.46
N LYS A 239 -26.47 -46.37 -8.73
CA LYS A 239 -25.77 -47.53 -9.31
C LYS A 239 -26.75 -48.55 -9.90
N VAL A 240 -27.86 -48.83 -9.22
CA VAL A 240 -28.92 -49.71 -9.73
C VAL A 240 -29.49 -49.15 -11.04
N ILE A 241 -29.78 -47.85 -11.11
CA ILE A 241 -30.27 -47.19 -12.34
C ILE A 241 -29.25 -47.31 -13.48
N VAL A 242 -27.96 -47.12 -13.22
CA VAL A 242 -26.90 -47.29 -14.23
C VAL A 242 -26.86 -48.73 -14.75
N LYS A 243 -27.05 -49.71 -13.86
CA LYS A 243 -27.10 -51.13 -14.21
C LYS A 243 -28.34 -51.44 -15.07
N GLU A 244 -29.53 -51.05 -14.62
CA GLU A 244 -30.79 -51.27 -15.35
C GLU A 244 -30.76 -50.64 -16.75
N LYS A 245 -30.27 -49.39 -16.87
CA LYS A 245 -30.12 -48.73 -18.17
C LYS A 245 -29.06 -49.40 -19.04
N GLY A 246 -28.02 -49.96 -18.44
CA GLY A 246 -27.03 -50.80 -19.11
C GLY A 246 -27.66 -52.07 -19.72
N ASP A 247 -28.51 -52.74 -18.93
CA ASP A 247 -29.22 -53.95 -19.34
C ASP A 247 -30.23 -53.67 -20.46
N VAL A 248 -30.94 -52.52 -20.42
CA VAL A 248 -31.83 -52.07 -21.51
C VAL A 248 -31.06 -51.85 -22.82
N VAL A 249 -29.89 -51.20 -22.77
CA VAL A 249 -29.04 -51.03 -23.95
C VAL A 249 -28.56 -52.37 -24.50
N ALA A 250 -28.23 -53.33 -23.62
CA ALA A 250 -27.83 -54.67 -24.03
C ALA A 250 -28.99 -55.44 -24.70
N LEU A 251 -30.20 -55.34 -24.15
CA LEU A 251 -31.42 -55.96 -24.69
C LEU A 251 -31.84 -55.38 -26.04
N LEU A 252 -31.77 -54.05 -26.21
CA LEU A 252 -32.09 -53.39 -27.48
C LEU A 252 -31.08 -53.76 -28.58
N LYS A 253 -29.80 -53.92 -28.21
CA LYS A 253 -28.75 -54.42 -29.13
C LYS A 253 -28.96 -55.88 -29.51
N SER A 254 -29.34 -56.75 -28.58
CA SER A 254 -29.57 -58.17 -28.85
C SER A 254 -30.84 -58.44 -29.66
N SER A 255 -31.89 -57.64 -29.44
CA SER A 255 -33.17 -57.70 -30.19
C SER A 255 -33.13 -57.03 -31.56
N LYS A 256 -31.99 -56.46 -31.98
CA LYS A 256 -31.82 -55.71 -33.24
C LYS A 256 -32.85 -54.58 -33.39
N ALA A 257 -33.12 -53.84 -32.31
CA ALA A 257 -33.98 -52.66 -32.32
C ALA A 257 -33.44 -51.57 -33.26
N SER A 258 -34.24 -50.53 -33.54
CA SER A 258 -33.83 -49.49 -34.46
C SER A 258 -32.60 -48.73 -33.96
N LYS A 259 -31.80 -48.20 -34.90
CA LYS A 259 -30.61 -47.39 -34.56
C LYS A 259 -30.95 -46.17 -33.71
N MET A 260 -32.17 -45.64 -33.86
CA MET A 260 -32.69 -44.52 -33.10
C MET A 260 -32.94 -44.93 -31.63
N ASP A 261 -33.66 -46.04 -31.40
CA ASP A 261 -33.97 -46.53 -30.05
C ASP A 261 -32.71 -46.90 -29.26
N ILE A 262 -31.73 -47.51 -29.93
CA ILE A 262 -30.42 -47.82 -29.33
C ILE A 262 -29.67 -46.52 -28.99
N GLY A 263 -29.75 -45.52 -29.87
CA GLY A 263 -29.14 -44.19 -29.65
C GLY A 263 -29.72 -43.49 -28.42
N ASP A 264 -31.03 -43.49 -28.29
CA ASP A 264 -31.75 -42.87 -27.17
C ASP A 264 -31.42 -43.58 -25.84
N ALA A 265 -31.43 -44.92 -25.82
CA ALA A 265 -31.06 -45.69 -24.63
C ALA A 265 -29.59 -45.49 -24.20
N VAL A 266 -28.67 -45.34 -25.16
CA VAL A 266 -27.25 -45.02 -24.87
C VAL A 266 -27.12 -43.60 -24.30
N ALA A 267 -27.88 -42.64 -24.80
CA ALA A 267 -27.91 -41.28 -24.26
C ALA A 267 -28.43 -41.25 -22.81
N GLU A 268 -29.47 -42.03 -22.50
CA GLU A 268 -29.97 -42.19 -21.13
C GLU A 268 -28.94 -42.84 -20.21
N LEU A 269 -28.26 -43.91 -20.65
CA LEU A 269 -27.19 -44.55 -19.89
C LEU A 269 -26.04 -43.58 -19.62
N LYS A 270 -25.68 -42.71 -20.57
CA LYS A 270 -24.64 -41.70 -20.38
C LYS A 270 -25.04 -40.69 -19.30
N ARG A 271 -26.28 -40.18 -19.33
CA ARG A 271 -26.81 -39.28 -18.29
C ARG A 271 -26.84 -39.94 -16.92
N ALA A 272 -27.24 -41.21 -16.83
CA ALA A 272 -27.23 -41.97 -15.58
C ALA A 272 -25.82 -42.11 -15.00
N LYS A 273 -24.81 -42.39 -15.85
CA LYS A 273 -23.40 -42.45 -15.43
C LYS A 273 -22.86 -41.10 -14.94
N GLU A 274 -23.19 -40.01 -15.63
CA GLU A 274 -22.82 -38.65 -15.21
C GLU A 274 -23.46 -38.27 -13.86
N ASN A 275 -24.71 -38.67 -13.63
CA ASN A 275 -25.39 -38.46 -12.35
C ASN A 275 -24.76 -39.27 -11.21
N LEU A 276 -24.46 -40.56 -11.44
CA LEU A 276 -23.76 -41.39 -10.47
C LEU A 276 -22.40 -40.77 -10.10
N TRP A 277 -21.61 -40.35 -11.09
CA TRP A 277 -20.32 -39.70 -10.84
C TRP A 277 -20.46 -38.42 -9.99
N LYS A 278 -21.45 -37.57 -10.26
CA LYS A 278 -21.71 -36.37 -9.44
C LYS A 278 -22.10 -36.71 -8.01
N LEU A 279 -22.92 -37.75 -7.81
CA LEU A 279 -23.32 -38.19 -6.47
C LEU A 279 -22.13 -38.77 -5.70
N GLU A 280 -21.29 -39.57 -6.35
CA GLU A 280 -20.08 -40.15 -5.75
C GLU A 280 -19.02 -39.08 -5.42
N GLU A 281 -18.85 -38.05 -6.25
CA GLU A 281 -17.95 -36.94 -5.93
C GLU A 281 -18.51 -36.08 -4.79
N ARG A 282 -19.82 -35.82 -4.79
CA ARG A 282 -20.47 -35.06 -3.73
C ARG A 282 -20.45 -35.80 -2.38
N SER A 283 -20.57 -37.13 -2.38
CA SER A 283 -20.52 -37.93 -1.14
C SER A 283 -19.13 -37.94 -0.50
N LYS A 284 -18.07 -37.65 -1.26
CA LYS A 284 -16.69 -37.53 -0.74
C LYS A 284 -16.39 -36.17 -0.12
N LEU A 285 -17.23 -35.16 -0.36
CA LEU A 285 -17.00 -33.83 0.18
C LEU A 285 -17.20 -33.83 1.69
N GLN A 286 -16.20 -33.32 2.40
CA GLN A 286 -16.23 -33.14 3.83
C GLN A 286 -16.25 -31.64 4.16
N PRO A 287 -17.01 -31.21 5.19
CA PRO A 287 -16.95 -29.84 5.67
C PRO A 287 -15.57 -29.52 6.24
N GLY A 288 -15.17 -28.25 6.15
CA GLY A 288 -13.94 -27.73 6.75
C GLY A 288 -12.71 -27.85 5.85
N ILE A 289 -11.53 -27.82 6.50
CA ILE A 289 -10.23 -27.86 5.82
C ILE A 289 -10.00 -29.26 5.24
N PRO A 290 -9.60 -29.39 3.97
CA PRO A 290 -9.38 -30.69 3.37
C PRO A 290 -8.18 -31.42 4.02
N HIS A 291 -8.36 -32.72 4.25
CA HIS A 291 -7.33 -33.59 4.80
C HIS A 291 -7.06 -34.78 3.88
N LYS A 292 -5.79 -35.19 3.80
CA LYS A 292 -5.34 -36.40 3.12
C LYS A 292 -4.36 -37.13 4.06
N GLU A 293 -4.63 -38.41 4.32
CA GLU A 293 -3.81 -39.25 5.22
C GLU A 293 -3.59 -38.63 6.62
N GLY A 294 -4.62 -37.96 7.15
CA GLY A 294 -4.58 -37.35 8.49
C GLY A 294 -3.80 -36.02 8.57
N LYS A 295 -3.32 -35.48 7.45
CA LYS A 295 -2.68 -34.15 7.36
C LYS A 295 -3.50 -33.22 6.49
N ILE A 296 -3.28 -31.91 6.62
CA ILE A 296 -3.89 -30.92 5.74
C ILE A 296 -3.46 -31.20 4.29
N ASP A 297 -4.43 -31.28 3.38
CA ASP A 297 -4.19 -31.49 1.96
C ASP A 297 -3.85 -30.18 1.25
N HIS A 298 -2.57 -29.82 1.28
CA HIS A 298 -2.08 -28.61 0.62
C HIS A 298 -2.17 -28.66 -0.92
N THR A 299 -2.44 -29.83 -1.53
CA THR A 299 -2.67 -29.90 -2.99
C THR A 299 -3.93 -29.16 -3.42
N ARG A 300 -4.83 -28.90 -2.47
CA ARG A 300 -6.06 -28.11 -2.65
C ARG A 300 -5.89 -26.63 -2.29
N ASP A 301 -4.73 -26.23 -1.77
CA ASP A 301 -4.42 -24.82 -1.53
C ASP A 301 -4.08 -24.11 -2.86
N PHE A 302 -4.04 -22.78 -2.87
CA PHE A 302 -3.90 -21.98 -4.09
C PHE A 302 -2.69 -22.36 -4.97
N PHE A 303 -1.55 -22.66 -4.36
CA PHE A 303 -0.31 -23.04 -5.07
C PHE A 303 -0.08 -24.55 -5.13
N GLY A 304 -1.02 -25.36 -4.62
CA GLY A 304 -0.91 -26.82 -4.55
C GLY A 304 0.17 -27.34 -3.59
N ARG A 305 0.75 -26.46 -2.76
CA ARG A 305 1.79 -26.74 -1.76
C ARG A 305 1.84 -25.63 -0.70
N PRO A 306 2.42 -25.89 0.49
CA PRO A 306 2.63 -24.87 1.51
C PRO A 306 3.37 -23.65 0.94
N THR A 307 2.84 -22.47 1.23
CA THR A 307 3.37 -21.19 0.77
C THR A 307 3.44 -20.21 1.94
N PHE A 308 4.50 -19.42 1.98
CA PHE A 308 4.84 -18.56 3.11
C PHE A 308 5.24 -17.17 2.62
N LEU A 309 5.11 -16.18 3.50
CA LEU A 309 5.72 -14.87 3.29
C LEU A 309 7.23 -14.96 3.53
N THR A 310 8.01 -14.37 2.64
CA THR A 310 9.46 -14.50 2.66
C THR A 310 10.11 -13.75 3.84
N VAL A 311 11.15 -14.36 4.40
CA VAL A 311 12.02 -13.75 5.43
C VAL A 311 13.17 -12.96 4.80
N SER A 312 13.59 -13.36 3.59
CA SER A 312 14.69 -12.79 2.81
C SER A 312 14.55 -13.16 1.33
N GLY A 313 15.02 -12.29 0.42
CA GLY A 313 15.14 -12.57 -1.01
C GLY A 313 16.50 -13.14 -1.43
N GLN A 314 17.40 -13.42 -0.48
CA GLN A 314 18.81 -13.74 -0.73
C GLN A 314 19.00 -14.88 -1.73
N LEU A 315 18.37 -16.04 -1.53
CA LEU A 315 18.55 -17.20 -2.42
C LEU A 315 18.14 -16.90 -3.87
N GLN A 316 17.13 -16.05 -4.08
CA GLN A 316 16.75 -15.63 -5.42
C GLN A 316 17.77 -14.66 -6.00
N LEU A 317 18.29 -13.74 -5.20
CA LEU A 317 19.33 -12.81 -5.62
C LEU A 317 20.62 -13.52 -6.03
N GLU A 318 21.02 -14.59 -5.34
CA GLU A 318 22.18 -15.43 -5.74
C GLU A 318 22.04 -15.96 -7.17
N ALA A 319 20.85 -16.48 -7.52
CA ALA A 319 20.55 -16.96 -8.86
C ALA A 319 20.62 -15.82 -9.89
N TYR A 320 20.13 -14.63 -9.56
CA TYR A 320 20.23 -13.46 -10.44
C TYR A 320 21.66 -12.95 -10.58
N ALA A 321 22.43 -12.86 -9.49
CA ALA A 321 23.82 -12.42 -9.49
C ALA A 321 24.69 -13.27 -10.42
N CYS A 322 24.45 -14.58 -10.47
CA CYS A 322 25.11 -15.50 -11.41
C CYS A 322 24.92 -15.13 -12.91
N SER A 323 23.88 -14.35 -13.24
CA SER A 323 23.57 -13.92 -14.61
C SER A 323 23.75 -12.42 -14.85
N LEU A 324 23.65 -11.60 -13.80
CA LEU A 324 23.61 -10.14 -13.87
C LEU A 324 24.78 -9.46 -13.16
N SER A 325 25.72 -10.24 -12.61
CA SER A 325 26.88 -9.81 -11.82
C SER A 325 26.53 -9.12 -10.50
N LYS A 326 25.79 -8.00 -10.51
CA LYS A 326 25.45 -7.24 -9.29
C LYS A 326 23.98 -6.92 -9.26
N VAL A 327 23.29 -7.39 -8.23
CA VAL A 327 21.84 -7.19 -8.05
C VAL A 327 21.53 -6.77 -6.64
N TYR A 328 20.39 -6.13 -6.43
CA TYR A 328 19.86 -5.91 -5.09
C TYR A 328 18.35 -6.00 -5.07
N SER A 329 17.78 -6.42 -3.95
CA SER A 329 16.36 -6.26 -3.65
C SER A 329 16.16 -5.06 -2.74
N PHE A 330 15.01 -4.41 -2.87
CA PHE A 330 14.49 -3.49 -1.87
C PHE A 330 13.00 -3.74 -1.73
N GLY A 331 12.62 -4.54 -0.73
CA GLY A 331 11.27 -5.05 -0.60
C GLY A 331 10.87 -5.39 0.83
N PRO A 332 9.58 -5.70 1.07
CA PRO A 332 9.10 -6.12 2.36
C PRO A 332 9.52 -7.58 2.66
N THR A 333 9.85 -7.83 3.92
CA THR A 333 10.06 -9.17 4.47
C THR A 333 9.33 -9.33 5.80
N PHE A 334 9.12 -10.57 6.20
CA PHE A 334 8.19 -10.91 7.28
C PHE A 334 8.81 -11.91 8.25
N ARG A 335 8.58 -11.73 9.55
CA ARG A 335 8.97 -12.68 10.60
C ARG A 335 7.80 -12.95 11.53
N ALA A 336 7.43 -14.21 11.70
CA ALA A 336 6.27 -14.61 12.52
C ALA A 336 6.61 -14.84 14.00
N GLU A 337 7.83 -14.51 14.42
CA GLU A 337 8.26 -14.60 15.81
C GLU A 337 7.37 -13.76 16.73
N LYS A 338 6.97 -14.33 17.87
CA LYS A 338 6.19 -13.62 18.89
C LYS A 338 7.08 -12.70 19.74
N SER A 339 7.74 -11.74 19.09
CA SER A 339 8.62 -10.76 19.73
C SER A 339 7.91 -9.42 19.93
N ARG A 340 7.74 -9.00 21.20
CA ARG A 340 7.15 -7.70 21.57
C ARG A 340 8.19 -6.80 22.22
N THR A 341 9.04 -6.21 21.38
CA THR A 341 10.09 -5.28 21.83
C THR A 341 10.01 -3.96 21.08
N THR A 342 10.81 -2.98 21.48
CA THR A 342 10.85 -1.66 20.81
C THR A 342 11.55 -1.68 19.44
N ARG A 343 12.19 -2.80 19.06
CA ARG A 343 13.02 -2.91 17.85
C ARG A 343 12.56 -3.99 16.85
N HIS A 344 11.62 -4.85 17.22
CA HIS A 344 11.13 -5.93 16.35
C HIS A 344 9.80 -5.55 15.70
N LEU A 345 9.68 -5.85 14.41
CA LEU A 345 8.45 -5.72 13.62
C LEU A 345 8.19 -7.05 12.91
N ALA A 346 6.92 -7.44 12.78
CA ALA A 346 6.54 -8.62 12.02
C ALA A 346 6.63 -8.41 10.50
N GLU A 347 6.52 -7.15 10.06
CA GLU A 347 6.72 -6.70 8.68
C GLU A 347 7.72 -5.54 8.70
N PHE A 348 8.77 -5.66 7.90
CA PHE A 348 9.78 -4.62 7.73
C PHE A 348 10.32 -4.66 6.31
N TRP A 349 11.16 -3.70 5.96
CA TRP A 349 11.75 -3.60 4.62
C TRP A 349 13.23 -3.92 4.70
N MET A 350 13.69 -4.79 3.82
CA MET A 350 15.08 -5.17 3.67
C MET A 350 15.64 -4.58 2.38
N VAL A 351 16.94 -4.29 2.43
CA VAL A 351 17.76 -3.97 1.27
C VAL A 351 18.84 -5.04 1.25
N GLU A 352 18.87 -5.85 0.19
CA GLU A 352 19.73 -7.03 0.12
C GLU A 352 20.52 -6.96 -1.19
N PRO A 353 21.81 -6.59 -1.16
CA PRO A 353 22.68 -6.67 -2.32
C PRO A 353 23.29 -8.07 -2.46
N GLU A 354 23.55 -8.48 -3.70
CA GLU A 354 24.28 -9.70 -4.02
C GLU A 354 25.24 -9.44 -5.19
N MET A 355 26.48 -9.90 -5.06
CA MET A 355 27.56 -9.61 -6.01
C MET A 355 28.30 -10.91 -6.41
N ALA A 356 28.22 -11.28 -7.67
CA ALA A 356 29.02 -12.36 -8.22
C ALA A 356 30.50 -11.99 -8.22
N PHE A 357 31.34 -12.97 -7.90
CA PHE A 357 32.81 -12.84 -7.79
C PHE A 357 33.30 -11.88 -6.69
N ALA A 358 32.43 -11.47 -5.76
CA ALA A 358 32.83 -10.71 -4.57
C ALA A 358 33.31 -11.65 -3.46
N GLU A 359 34.38 -11.27 -2.79
CA GLU A 359 34.81 -11.88 -1.53
C GLU A 359 34.30 -11.08 -0.32
N LEU A 360 34.55 -11.59 0.89
CA LEU A 360 34.11 -10.94 2.13
C LEU A 360 34.60 -9.49 2.25
N GLU A 361 35.82 -9.20 1.78
CA GLU A 361 36.36 -7.84 1.80
C GLU A 361 35.59 -6.89 0.87
N ASP A 362 35.15 -7.36 -0.30
CA ASP A 362 34.33 -6.58 -1.22
C ASP A 362 32.95 -6.29 -0.63
N ASP A 363 32.36 -7.27 0.07
CA ASP A 363 31.07 -7.10 0.75
C ASP A 363 31.16 -6.07 1.88
N MET A 364 32.21 -6.14 2.72
CA MET A 364 32.47 -5.13 3.75
C MET A 364 32.68 -3.74 3.13
N ASN A 365 33.41 -3.65 2.02
CA ASN A 365 33.64 -2.39 1.30
C ASN A 365 32.35 -1.83 0.69
N CYS A 366 31.40 -2.68 0.31
CA CYS A 366 30.09 -2.25 -0.16
C CYS A 366 29.17 -1.79 0.98
N ALA A 367 29.33 -2.35 2.18
CA ALA A 367 28.53 -2.04 3.36
C ALA A 367 28.97 -0.77 4.12
N CYS A 368 30.26 -0.41 4.05
CA CYS A 368 30.83 0.79 4.67
C CYS A 368 30.68 2.04 3.79
#